data_AF-A0A8C2R7S1-F1
#
_entry.id   AF-A0A8C2R7S1-F1
#
_cell.length_a   1.000
_cell.length_b   1.000
_cell.length_c   1.000
_cell.angle_alpha   90.00
_cell.angle_beta   90.00
_cell.angle_gamma   90.00
#
_symmetry.space_group_name_H-M   'P 1'
#
loop_
_entity.id
_entity.type
_entity.pdbx_description
1 polymer ?
#
loop_
_entity_poly.entity_id
_entity_poly.type
_entity_poly.pdbx_seq_one_letter_code
_entity_poly.pdbx_strand_id
1 'polypeptide(L)'
;MRGTRLTGLLLALAGLLQLGLSLKIAAFNIRTFGETKMSNATLSSYIVRILRRYDIALIQEVRDSHLVAVGKLLDDLNQDDPNSYHYVVSEPLGRNSYKERYLFVFRPNKVSVLDTYQYDDGCESCGNDSFSREPAVVKFSSPSTKVKEFAIVPLHSAPSDAVAEINSLYDVYLDVQQKWDLNDIMLMGDFNADCSYVTSSEWSSIRLRTSSTFQWLIPDSADTTATSTNCAYDRIVVAGSLLQSSVVPGSATTFDFQAAYGLSNEMALAISDHYPVEVTLTVLEETSKPQPALRPLQQPHLIHQQLGQVRLTVSQLTELLDQNVPATQKPHVSQSWGAHQAQGLVTWSDSSEMLGLLEHCINNNGNKE
;
A
#
# COMPACT_ATOMS: atom_id res chain seq x y z
N MET A 1 10.28 29.01 -24.01
CA MET A 1 10.71 28.67 -22.63
C MET A 1 9.62 28.70 -21.57
N ARG A 2 8.47 29.39 -21.76
CA ARG A 2 7.33 29.35 -20.81
C ARG A 2 6.52 28.04 -20.87
N GLY A 3 6.33 27.48 -22.07
CA GLY A 3 5.54 26.25 -22.26
C GLY A 3 6.10 25.01 -21.57
N THR A 4 7.43 24.86 -21.51
CA THR A 4 8.11 23.71 -20.86
C THR A 4 8.05 23.73 -19.34
N ARG A 5 7.98 24.93 -18.73
CA ARG A 5 7.82 25.05 -17.27
C ARG A 5 6.40 24.73 -16.81
N LEU A 6 5.40 25.11 -17.60
CA LEU A 6 3.99 24.80 -17.32
C LEU A 6 3.69 23.30 -17.49
N THR A 7 4.26 22.65 -18.51
CA THR A 7 4.15 21.18 -18.67
C THR A 7 4.86 20.44 -17.54
N GLY A 8 6.04 20.88 -17.11
CA GLY A 8 6.73 20.29 -15.97
C GLY A 8 5.96 20.42 -14.66
N LEU A 9 5.33 21.58 -14.42
CA LEU A 9 4.49 21.80 -13.24
C LEU A 9 3.21 20.97 -13.26
N LEU A 10 2.54 20.88 -14.41
CA LEU A 10 1.34 20.05 -14.60
C LEU A 10 1.63 18.56 -14.47
N LEU A 11 2.79 18.08 -14.97
CA LEU A 11 3.24 16.70 -14.79
C LEU A 11 3.59 16.40 -13.34
N ALA A 12 4.22 17.34 -12.62
CA ALA A 12 4.49 17.21 -11.20
C ALA A 12 3.18 17.18 -10.37
N LEU A 13 2.21 18.04 -10.70
CA LEU A 13 0.89 18.05 -10.06
C LEU A 13 0.10 16.76 -10.34
N ALA A 14 0.15 16.25 -11.56
CA ALA A 14 -0.49 14.98 -11.93
C ALA A 14 0.16 13.80 -11.19
N GLY A 15 1.49 13.79 -11.03
CA GLY A 15 2.19 12.81 -10.20
C GLY A 15 1.83 12.92 -8.71
N LEU A 16 1.66 14.14 -8.18
CA LEU A 16 1.22 14.39 -6.80
C LEU A 16 -0.25 13.98 -6.55
N LEU A 17 -1.14 14.17 -7.52
CA LEU A 17 -2.53 13.70 -7.45
C LEU A 17 -2.65 12.17 -7.51
N GLN A 18 -1.77 11.49 -8.25
CA GLN A 18 -1.72 10.02 -8.28
C GLN A 18 -1.29 9.39 -6.94
N LEU A 19 -0.47 10.09 -6.13
CA LEU A 19 -0.05 9.62 -4.80
C LEU A 19 -1.20 9.56 -3.79
N GLY A 20 -2.27 10.35 -3.97
CA GLY A 20 -3.48 10.29 -3.14
C GLY A 20 -4.44 9.15 -3.52
N LEU A 21 -4.22 8.52 -4.68
CA LEU A 21 -5.15 7.65 -5.39
C LEU A 21 -4.50 6.30 -5.74
N SER A 22 -3.74 5.72 -4.81
CA SER A 22 -3.27 4.34 -4.95
C SER A 22 -3.40 3.60 -3.62
N LEU A 23 -3.44 2.27 -3.70
CA LEU A 23 -3.43 1.39 -2.53
C LEU A 23 -2.13 0.59 -2.54
N LYS A 24 -1.26 0.85 -1.58
CA LYS A 24 0.04 0.19 -1.46
C LYS A 24 -0.03 -0.97 -0.46
N ILE A 25 0.31 -2.16 -0.91
CA ILE A 25 0.22 -3.40 -0.14
C ILE A 25 1.62 -4.00 -0.02
N ALA A 26 1.98 -4.55 1.13
CA ALA A 26 3.23 -5.27 1.31
C ALA A 26 3.11 -6.51 2.19
N ALA A 27 3.99 -7.48 1.97
CA ALA A 27 4.28 -8.56 2.90
C ALA A 27 5.71 -8.41 3.41
N PHE A 28 5.91 -8.60 4.71
CA PHE A 28 7.20 -8.43 5.36
C PHE A 28 7.43 -9.48 6.45
N ASN A 29 8.33 -10.42 6.20
CA ASN A 29 8.91 -11.22 7.27
C ASN A 29 9.87 -10.33 8.10
N ILE A 30 9.52 -10.08 9.37
CA ILE A 30 10.37 -9.37 10.32
C ILE A 30 10.94 -10.39 11.28
N ARG A 31 12.20 -10.80 11.06
CA ARG A 31 12.85 -11.86 11.84
C ARG A 31 12.60 -11.73 13.32
N THR A 32 11.97 -12.75 13.91
CA THR A 32 11.68 -12.83 15.35
C THR A 32 11.03 -11.54 15.90
N PHE A 33 10.04 -10.99 15.20
CA PHE A 33 9.30 -9.83 15.69
C PHE A 33 8.70 -10.14 17.07
N GLY A 34 8.98 -9.30 18.06
CA GLY A 34 8.57 -9.54 19.44
C GLY A 34 9.07 -8.44 20.38
N GLU A 35 8.89 -8.66 21.68
CA GLU A 35 9.11 -7.63 22.71
C GLU A 35 10.52 -7.04 22.72
N THR A 36 11.56 -7.88 22.59
CA THR A 36 12.96 -7.43 22.52
C THR A 36 13.21 -6.49 21.34
N LYS A 37 12.60 -6.76 20.18
CA LYS A 37 12.78 -5.93 18.99
C LYS A 37 12.02 -4.61 19.11
N MET A 38 10.78 -4.65 19.60
CA MET A 38 9.92 -3.47 19.73
C MET A 38 10.27 -2.58 20.93
N SER A 39 10.95 -3.10 21.94
CA SER A 39 11.50 -2.29 23.05
C SER A 39 12.77 -1.52 22.65
N ASN A 40 13.45 -1.91 21.57
CA ASN A 40 14.57 -1.15 21.04
C ASN A 40 14.04 0.03 20.21
N ALA A 41 14.20 1.25 20.74
CA ALA A 41 13.70 2.48 20.12
C ALA A 41 14.22 2.69 18.68
N THR A 42 15.46 2.29 18.39
CA THR A 42 16.04 2.42 17.05
C THR A 42 15.36 1.44 16.09
N LEU A 43 15.28 0.15 16.45
CA LEU A 43 14.68 -0.87 15.57
C LEU A 43 13.19 -0.63 15.36
N SER A 44 12.45 -0.34 16.43
CA SER A 44 11.02 0.02 16.36
C SER A 44 10.80 1.23 15.45
N SER A 45 11.63 2.28 15.54
CA SER A 45 11.50 3.45 14.65
C SER A 45 11.65 3.11 13.17
N TYR A 46 12.56 2.20 12.81
CA TYR A 46 12.71 1.73 11.42
C TYR A 46 11.52 0.87 10.99
N ILE A 47 11.06 -0.06 11.83
CA ILE A 47 9.90 -0.90 11.53
C ILE A 47 8.66 -0.03 11.29
N VAL A 48 8.39 0.94 12.17
CA VAL A 48 7.29 1.90 12.02
C VAL A 48 7.46 2.73 10.74
N ARG A 49 8.67 3.19 10.44
CA ARG A 49 8.96 3.95 9.21
C ARG A 49 8.71 3.12 7.94
N ILE A 50 9.04 1.83 7.95
CA ILE A 50 8.75 0.89 6.86
C ILE A 50 7.24 0.72 6.73
N LEU A 51 6.56 0.35 7.82
CA LEU A 51 5.13 0.02 7.79
C LEU A 51 4.24 1.22 7.43
N ARG A 52 4.61 2.45 7.83
CA ARG A 52 3.91 3.68 7.46
C ARG A 52 3.84 3.93 5.94
N ARG A 53 4.65 3.24 5.13
CA ARG A 53 4.61 3.31 3.66
C ARG A 53 3.37 2.63 3.07
N TYR A 54 2.75 1.72 3.80
CA TYR A 54 1.75 0.79 3.26
C TYR A 54 0.35 1.09 3.79
N ASP A 55 -0.65 0.94 2.92
CA ASP A 55 -2.05 1.00 3.30
C ASP A 55 -2.51 -0.34 3.90
N ILE A 56 -1.94 -1.46 3.45
CA ILE A 56 -2.05 -2.79 4.07
C ILE A 56 -0.66 -3.39 4.14
N ALA A 57 -0.25 -3.87 5.32
CA ALA A 57 0.98 -4.64 5.48
C ALA A 57 0.69 -5.94 6.23
N LEU A 58 1.11 -7.05 5.65
CA LEU A 58 1.25 -8.34 6.33
C LEU A 58 2.64 -8.40 6.98
N ILE A 59 2.67 -8.73 8.25
CA ILE A 59 3.86 -8.94 9.06
C ILE A 59 3.88 -10.41 9.48
N GLN A 60 5.02 -11.06 9.29
CA GLN A 60 5.25 -12.47 9.58
C GLN A 60 6.37 -12.62 10.63
N GLU A 61 6.57 -13.84 11.12
CA GLU A 61 7.46 -14.13 12.26
C GLU A 61 7.10 -13.37 13.56
N VAL A 62 5.82 -13.09 13.77
CA VAL A 62 5.35 -12.46 15.02
C VAL A 62 5.42 -13.49 16.15
N ARG A 63 6.48 -13.40 16.95
CA ARG A 63 6.73 -14.20 18.15
C ARG A 63 6.40 -13.38 19.39
N ASP A 64 5.10 -13.22 19.58
CA ASP A 64 4.54 -12.39 20.65
C ASP A 64 3.44 -13.16 21.41
N SER A 65 3.81 -13.69 22.57
CA SER A 65 2.94 -14.57 23.36
C SER A 65 1.71 -13.85 23.90
N HIS A 66 1.85 -12.58 24.30
CA HIS A 66 0.80 -11.79 24.95
C HIS A 66 0.41 -10.53 24.16
N LEU A 67 0.79 -10.44 22.88
CA LEU A 67 0.52 -9.30 22.00
C LEU A 67 1.10 -7.96 22.51
N VAL A 68 2.16 -7.99 23.32
CA VAL A 68 2.78 -6.80 23.90
C VAL A 68 3.55 -6.01 22.85
N ALA A 69 4.30 -6.70 21.98
CA ALA A 69 5.03 -6.09 20.88
C ALA A 69 4.08 -5.57 19.79
N VAL A 70 2.99 -6.30 19.52
CA VAL A 70 1.92 -5.86 18.62
C VAL A 70 1.25 -4.60 19.16
N GLY A 71 0.91 -4.57 20.46
CA GLY A 71 0.37 -3.37 21.12
C GLY A 71 1.33 -2.19 21.00
N LYS A 72 2.62 -2.39 21.31
CA LYS A 72 3.64 -1.34 21.20
C LYS A 72 3.77 -0.80 19.77
N LEU A 73 3.70 -1.67 18.76
CA LEU A 73 3.73 -1.26 17.36
C LEU A 73 2.52 -0.39 17.01
N LEU A 74 1.33 -0.76 17.46
CA LEU A 74 0.11 0.01 17.22
C LEU A 74 0.14 1.36 17.94
N ASP A 75 0.65 1.41 19.18
CA ASP A 75 0.87 2.67 19.90
C ASP A 75 1.75 3.62 19.08
N ASP A 76 2.83 3.12 18.46
CA ASP A 76 3.74 3.93 17.65
C ASP A 76 3.15 4.30 16.27
N LEU A 77 2.36 3.41 15.66
CA LEU A 77 1.66 3.68 14.40
C LEU A 77 0.52 4.70 14.57
N ASN A 78 -0.14 4.68 15.73
CA ASN A 78 -1.33 5.48 16.05
C ASN A 78 -1.06 6.65 17.01
N GLN A 79 0.21 6.98 17.26
CA GLN A 79 0.62 8.01 18.22
C GLN A 79 -0.03 9.38 17.92
N ASP A 80 -0.11 9.77 16.65
CA ASP A 80 -0.60 11.10 16.23
C ASP A 80 -2.12 11.09 15.93
N ASP A 81 -2.65 9.98 15.42
CA ASP A 81 -4.07 9.75 15.19
C ASP A 81 -4.42 8.31 15.59
N PRO A 82 -5.33 8.11 16.58
CA PRO A 82 -5.67 6.80 17.11
C PRO A 82 -6.23 5.83 16.06
N ASN A 83 -6.70 6.32 14.91
CA ASN A 83 -7.24 5.52 13.82
C ASN A 83 -6.32 5.47 12.59
N SER A 84 -5.02 5.76 12.75
CA SER A 84 -4.07 5.68 11.63
C SER A 84 -3.98 4.28 11.04
N TYR A 85 -4.00 3.26 11.90
CA TYR A 85 -3.95 1.85 11.58
C TYR A 85 -4.87 1.02 12.50
N HIS A 86 -5.62 0.12 11.88
CA HIS A 86 -6.28 -1.01 12.54
C HIS A 86 -5.49 -2.29 12.26
N TYR A 87 -5.87 -3.40 12.90
CA TYR A 87 -5.16 -4.66 12.76
C TYR A 87 -6.07 -5.89 12.74
N VAL A 88 -5.55 -6.97 12.16
CA VAL A 88 -6.04 -8.35 12.31
C VAL A 88 -4.84 -9.19 12.70
N VAL A 89 -4.95 -10.01 13.74
CA VAL A 89 -3.85 -10.89 14.19
C VAL A 89 -4.38 -12.31 14.39
N SER A 90 -3.62 -13.32 13.95
CA SER A 90 -3.97 -14.73 14.15
C SER A 90 -3.63 -15.22 15.56
N GLU A 91 -4.10 -16.43 15.89
CA GLU A 91 -3.53 -17.21 17.00
C GLU A 91 -2.08 -17.63 16.73
N PRO A 92 -1.31 -18.13 17.71
CA PRO A 92 0.01 -18.69 17.46
C PRO A 92 -0.09 -20.01 16.69
N LEU A 93 0.51 -20.06 15.52
CA LEU A 93 0.49 -21.16 14.56
C LEU A 93 1.88 -21.80 14.45
N GLY A 94 1.95 -23.10 14.15
CA GLY A 94 3.20 -23.85 14.09
C GLY A 94 2.97 -25.32 14.45
N ARG A 95 3.54 -26.30 13.75
CA ARG A 95 3.36 -27.72 14.13
C ARG A 95 3.95 -28.11 15.49
N ASN A 96 4.90 -27.33 16.00
CA ASN A 96 5.62 -27.66 17.24
C ASN A 96 5.56 -26.50 18.25
N SER A 97 6.44 -26.51 19.27
CA SER A 97 6.46 -25.47 20.32
C SER A 97 6.92 -24.10 19.80
N TYR A 98 7.60 -24.06 18.67
CA TYR A 98 7.88 -22.82 17.95
C TYR A 98 6.61 -22.39 17.22
N LYS A 99 6.02 -21.28 17.69
CA LYS A 99 4.81 -20.69 17.14
C LYS A 99 5.05 -19.24 16.69
N GLU A 100 4.30 -18.83 15.68
CA GLU A 100 4.30 -17.47 15.11
C GLU A 100 2.87 -17.03 14.83
N ARG A 101 2.64 -15.72 14.69
CA ARG A 101 1.36 -15.16 14.26
C ARG A 101 1.51 -14.47 12.90
N TYR A 102 0.41 -14.41 12.15
CA TYR A 102 0.24 -13.44 11.08
C TYR A 102 -0.37 -12.17 11.65
N LEU A 103 0.18 -11.01 11.30
CA LEU A 103 -0.36 -9.71 11.68
C LEU A 103 -0.59 -8.87 10.42
N PHE A 104 -1.83 -8.48 10.18
CA PHE A 104 -2.16 -7.42 9.23
C PHE A 104 -2.29 -6.11 9.98
N VAL A 105 -1.63 -5.06 9.48
CA VAL A 105 -1.94 -3.67 9.84
C VAL A 105 -2.46 -2.96 8.59
N PHE A 106 -3.54 -2.20 8.73
CA PHE A 106 -4.16 -1.53 7.59
C PHE A 106 -4.75 -0.17 7.96
N ARG A 107 -4.81 0.73 6.99
CA ARG A 107 -5.37 2.08 7.15
C ARG A 107 -6.89 2.05 6.97
N PRO A 108 -7.70 2.27 8.02
CA PRO A 108 -9.16 2.12 7.94
C PRO A 108 -9.85 3.18 7.08
N ASN A 109 -9.17 4.30 6.77
CA ASN A 109 -9.66 5.30 5.83
C ASN A 109 -9.44 4.92 4.35
N LYS A 110 -8.70 3.83 4.07
CA LYS A 110 -8.42 3.32 2.72
C LYS A 110 -9.18 2.04 2.43
N VAL A 111 -9.22 1.13 3.41
CA VAL A 111 -9.87 -0.18 3.30
C VAL A 111 -10.63 -0.53 4.58
N SER A 112 -11.57 -1.46 4.49
CA SER A 112 -12.27 -2.01 5.64
C SER A 112 -12.21 -3.54 5.58
N VAL A 113 -12.00 -4.18 6.72
CA VAL A 113 -12.10 -5.64 6.83
C VAL A 113 -13.57 -6.02 6.84
N LEU A 114 -13.97 -6.91 5.94
CA LEU A 114 -15.33 -7.41 5.82
C LEU A 114 -15.51 -8.74 6.56
N ASP A 115 -14.53 -9.62 6.48
CA ASP A 115 -14.54 -10.94 7.12
C ASP A 115 -13.11 -11.46 7.26
N THR A 116 -12.91 -12.41 8.18
CA THR A 116 -11.62 -13.09 8.42
C THR A 116 -11.87 -14.53 8.80
N TYR A 117 -11.02 -15.44 8.35
CA TYR A 117 -11.00 -16.81 8.87
C TYR A 117 -9.61 -17.40 8.75
N GLN A 118 -9.33 -18.40 9.58
CA GLN A 118 -8.14 -19.23 9.41
C GLN A 118 -8.53 -20.44 8.58
N TYR A 119 -7.75 -20.72 7.54
CA TYR A 119 -7.90 -21.95 6.76
C TYR A 119 -7.65 -23.15 7.67
N ASP A 120 -8.45 -24.20 7.49
CA ASP A 120 -8.38 -25.43 8.26
C ASP A 120 -8.49 -26.58 7.25
N ASP A 121 -7.36 -27.23 6.96
CA ASP A 121 -7.33 -28.44 6.12
C ASP A 121 -7.56 -29.73 6.91
N GLY A 122 -7.99 -29.59 8.17
CA GLY A 122 -8.48 -30.65 9.00
C GLY A 122 -7.62 -30.88 10.23
N CYS A 123 -7.60 -32.15 10.64
CA CYS A 123 -7.09 -32.52 11.96
C CYS A 123 -5.56 -32.49 12.03
N GLU A 124 -4.99 -31.53 12.76
CA GLU A 124 -3.55 -31.42 13.06
C GLU A 124 -2.97 -32.76 13.59
N SER A 125 -3.66 -33.39 14.56
CA SER A 125 -3.20 -34.64 15.18
C SER A 125 -3.30 -35.87 14.28
N CYS A 126 -3.93 -35.75 13.11
CA CYS A 126 -4.17 -36.85 12.18
C CYS A 126 -3.10 -36.93 11.07
N GLY A 127 -2.18 -35.96 11.00
CA GLY A 127 -1.07 -35.94 10.04
C GLY A 127 -1.47 -35.54 8.61
N ASN A 128 -2.67 -34.98 8.43
CA ASN A 128 -3.16 -34.45 7.15
C ASN A 128 -2.93 -32.93 7.01
N ASP A 129 -2.28 -32.31 7.99
CA ASP A 129 -1.99 -30.87 8.00
C ASP A 129 -1.02 -30.51 6.87
N SER A 130 -1.48 -29.71 5.92
CA SER A 130 -0.67 -29.25 4.79
C SER A 130 0.26 -28.12 5.16
N PHE A 131 -0.01 -27.36 6.23
CA PHE A 131 0.68 -26.12 6.54
C PHE A 131 1.25 -26.11 7.95
N SER A 132 2.55 -25.83 8.09
CA SER A 132 3.11 -25.56 9.41
C SER A 132 2.42 -24.38 10.11
N ARG A 133 1.99 -23.38 9.35
CA ARG A 133 1.24 -22.20 9.82
C ARG A 133 0.08 -21.90 8.89
N GLU A 134 -1.11 -22.30 9.31
CA GLU A 134 -2.34 -22.24 8.55
C GLU A 134 -2.68 -20.80 8.10
N PRO A 135 -2.98 -20.54 6.83
CA PRO A 135 -3.27 -19.19 6.34
C PRO A 135 -4.42 -18.48 7.07
N ALA A 136 -4.16 -17.30 7.63
CA ALA A 136 -5.17 -16.41 8.23
C ALA A 136 -5.72 -15.43 7.18
N VAL A 137 -6.77 -15.84 6.45
CA VAL A 137 -7.33 -15.11 5.31
C VAL A 137 -8.15 -13.91 5.76
N VAL A 138 -7.95 -12.76 5.10
CA VAL A 138 -8.66 -11.51 5.37
C VAL A 138 -9.35 -11.00 4.10
N LYS A 139 -10.67 -10.74 4.17
CA LYS A 139 -11.44 -10.10 3.10
C LYS A 139 -11.48 -8.59 3.33
N PHE A 140 -11.05 -7.81 2.34
CA PHE A 140 -11.06 -6.36 2.38
C PHE A 140 -12.09 -5.78 1.41
N SER A 141 -12.75 -4.70 1.82
CA SER A 141 -13.39 -3.73 0.93
C SER A 141 -12.39 -2.61 0.64
N SER A 142 -12.25 -2.24 -0.63
CA SER A 142 -11.39 -1.17 -1.10
C SER A 142 -12.17 -0.28 -2.08
N PRO A 143 -12.92 0.72 -1.58
CA PRO A 143 -13.82 1.53 -2.41
C PRO A 143 -13.08 2.41 -3.41
N SER A 144 -11.80 2.69 -3.20
CA SER A 144 -10.97 3.52 -4.08
C SER A 144 -10.44 2.73 -5.29
N THR A 145 -10.04 1.46 -5.14
CA THR A 145 -9.46 0.66 -6.23
C THR A 145 -10.47 0.18 -7.27
N LYS A 146 -10.01 -0.25 -8.45
CA LYS A 146 -10.89 -0.89 -9.45
C LYS A 146 -11.55 -2.15 -8.87
N VAL A 147 -10.76 -3.02 -8.24
CA VAL A 147 -11.24 -4.12 -7.40
C VAL A 147 -11.89 -3.57 -6.13
N LYS A 148 -13.16 -3.89 -5.88
CA LYS A 148 -13.92 -3.35 -4.73
C LYS A 148 -13.88 -4.23 -3.50
N GLU A 149 -13.77 -5.53 -3.71
CA GLU A 149 -13.54 -6.51 -2.66
C GLU A 149 -12.45 -7.47 -3.15
N PHE A 150 -11.50 -7.78 -2.29
CA PHE A 150 -10.50 -8.80 -2.54
C PHE A 150 -10.07 -9.45 -1.23
N ALA A 151 -9.54 -10.66 -1.30
CA ALA A 151 -8.97 -11.34 -0.15
C ALA A 151 -7.44 -11.30 -0.19
N ILE A 152 -6.81 -11.30 0.99
CA ILE A 152 -5.39 -11.58 1.13
C ILE A 152 -5.22 -12.88 1.92
N VAL A 153 -4.47 -13.82 1.36
CA VAL A 153 -4.08 -15.10 1.97
C VAL A 153 -2.59 -15.01 2.34
N PRO A 154 -2.24 -14.98 3.64
CA PRO A 154 -0.85 -14.97 4.06
C PRO A 154 -0.28 -16.40 4.05
N LEU A 155 1.00 -16.54 3.70
CA LEU A 155 1.77 -17.74 4.02
C LEU A 155 3.21 -17.38 4.37
N HIS A 156 3.65 -17.82 5.54
CA HIS A 156 5.06 -17.99 5.87
C HIS A 156 5.32 -19.49 5.84
N SER A 157 5.98 -20.00 4.80
CA SER A 157 6.07 -21.44 4.60
C SER A 157 7.12 -22.09 5.48
N ALA A 158 6.96 -23.37 5.83
CA ALA A 158 8.08 -24.13 6.38
C ALA A 158 9.13 -24.35 5.27
N PRO A 159 10.41 -23.96 5.44
CA PRO A 159 11.39 -24.05 4.36
C PRO A 159 11.58 -25.47 3.80
N SER A 160 11.48 -26.49 4.66
CA SER A 160 11.59 -27.90 4.25
C SER A 160 10.38 -28.42 3.46
N ASP A 161 9.22 -27.76 3.59
CA ASP A 161 7.95 -28.17 2.98
C ASP A 161 7.46 -27.12 1.96
N ALA A 162 8.31 -26.16 1.57
CA ALA A 162 7.92 -25.01 0.75
C ALA A 162 7.19 -25.42 -0.54
N VAL A 163 7.68 -26.42 -1.27
CA VAL A 163 7.03 -26.93 -2.49
C VAL A 163 5.60 -27.41 -2.21
N ALA A 164 5.40 -28.16 -1.11
CA ALA A 164 4.10 -28.71 -0.74
C ALA A 164 3.14 -27.60 -0.29
N GLU A 165 3.58 -26.71 0.60
CA GLU A 165 2.75 -25.62 1.14
C GLU A 165 2.35 -24.62 0.05
N ILE A 166 3.28 -24.20 -0.83
CA ILE A 166 2.95 -23.32 -1.96
C ILE A 166 1.98 -24.03 -2.92
N ASN A 167 2.13 -25.34 -3.14
CA ASN A 167 1.18 -26.10 -3.95
C ASN A 167 -0.22 -26.16 -3.30
N SER A 168 -0.30 -26.29 -1.97
CA SER A 168 -1.55 -26.33 -1.22
C SER A 168 -2.26 -24.98 -1.14
N LEU A 169 -1.57 -23.85 -1.36
CA LEU A 169 -2.23 -22.55 -1.53
C LEU A 169 -3.21 -22.51 -2.71
N TYR A 170 -3.06 -23.41 -3.69
CA TYR A 170 -4.08 -23.60 -4.72
C TYR A 170 -5.42 -24.03 -4.13
N ASP A 171 -5.40 -24.92 -3.13
CA ASP A 171 -6.62 -25.42 -2.48
C ASP A 171 -7.21 -24.35 -1.55
N VAL A 172 -6.37 -23.55 -0.89
CA VAL A 172 -6.82 -22.36 -0.13
C VAL A 172 -7.52 -21.36 -1.06
N TYR A 173 -6.98 -21.11 -2.25
CA TYR A 173 -7.65 -20.28 -3.26
C TYR A 173 -9.04 -20.81 -3.61
N LEU A 174 -9.20 -22.13 -3.81
CA LEU A 174 -10.50 -22.75 -4.08
C LEU A 174 -11.46 -22.63 -2.89
N ASP A 175 -10.96 -22.79 -1.66
CA ASP A 175 -11.75 -22.62 -0.43
C ASP A 175 -12.27 -21.19 -0.29
N VAL A 176 -11.42 -20.18 -0.53
CA VAL A 176 -11.85 -18.76 -0.53
C VAL A 176 -12.93 -18.52 -1.59
N GLN A 177 -12.76 -19.06 -2.80
CA GLN A 177 -13.78 -18.98 -3.86
C GLN A 177 -15.10 -19.61 -3.40
N GLN A 178 -15.06 -20.81 -2.81
CA GLN A 178 -16.25 -21.50 -2.34
C GLN A 178 -16.93 -20.76 -1.19
N LYS A 179 -16.16 -20.23 -0.24
CA LYS A 179 -16.64 -19.62 0.98
C LYS A 179 -17.26 -18.24 0.74
N TRP A 180 -16.64 -17.43 -0.12
CA TRP A 180 -17.00 -16.03 -0.32
C TRP A 180 -17.46 -15.66 -1.73
N ASP A 181 -17.55 -16.63 -2.65
CA ASP A 181 -17.84 -16.39 -4.07
C ASP A 181 -16.92 -15.30 -4.67
N LEU A 182 -15.64 -15.37 -4.30
CA LEU A 182 -14.65 -14.33 -4.58
C LEU A 182 -13.48 -14.88 -5.40
N ASN A 183 -13.26 -14.30 -6.57
CA ASN A 183 -12.15 -14.69 -7.47
C ASN A 183 -10.90 -13.80 -7.30
N ASP A 184 -11.09 -12.58 -6.79
CA ASP A 184 -10.05 -11.56 -6.64
C ASP A 184 -9.27 -11.80 -5.33
N ILE A 185 -8.17 -12.53 -5.43
CA ILE A 185 -7.41 -13.03 -4.28
C ILE A 185 -5.92 -12.75 -4.49
N MET A 186 -5.29 -12.13 -3.50
CA MET A 186 -3.85 -11.96 -3.38
C MET A 186 -3.30 -12.98 -2.40
N LEU A 187 -2.27 -13.73 -2.78
CA LEU A 187 -1.55 -14.65 -1.91
C LEU A 187 -0.13 -14.13 -1.76
N MET A 188 0.34 -13.90 -0.52
CA MET A 188 1.63 -13.24 -0.32
C MET A 188 2.30 -13.60 1.01
N GLY A 189 3.61 -13.40 1.06
CA GLY A 189 4.45 -13.67 2.23
C GLY A 189 5.78 -14.31 1.87
N ASP A 190 6.55 -14.67 2.88
CA ASP A 190 7.75 -15.49 2.77
C ASP A 190 7.37 -16.93 2.43
N PHE A 191 7.41 -17.24 1.14
CA PHE A 191 7.07 -18.57 0.64
C PHE A 191 8.29 -19.50 0.64
N ASN A 192 9.49 -19.04 1.02
CA ASN A 192 10.75 -19.76 0.80
C ASN A 192 10.87 -20.24 -0.67
N ALA A 193 10.37 -19.45 -1.62
CA ALA A 193 10.10 -19.91 -2.98
C ALA A 193 11.28 -19.77 -3.95
N ASP A 194 12.50 -20.13 -3.52
CA ASP A 194 13.69 -20.12 -4.38
C ASP A 194 14.84 -20.94 -3.77
N CYS A 195 16.00 -20.88 -4.41
CA CYS A 195 17.27 -21.39 -3.92
C CYS A 195 17.18 -22.89 -3.61
N SER A 196 17.58 -23.32 -2.41
CA SER A 196 17.56 -24.74 -2.05
C SER A 196 16.18 -25.28 -1.66
N TYR A 197 15.21 -24.39 -1.43
CA TYR A 197 13.88 -24.77 -0.93
C TYR A 197 12.88 -25.02 -2.06
N VAL A 198 12.99 -24.26 -3.16
CA VAL A 198 12.26 -24.51 -4.40
C VAL A 198 13.21 -24.33 -5.58
N THR A 199 13.64 -25.45 -6.17
CA THR A 199 14.51 -25.46 -7.35
C THR A 199 13.73 -25.25 -8.64
N SER A 200 14.42 -24.88 -9.72
CA SER A 200 13.77 -24.61 -11.02
C SER A 200 12.93 -25.78 -11.56
N SER A 201 13.32 -27.03 -11.27
CA SER A 201 12.57 -28.22 -11.70
C SER A 201 11.26 -28.43 -10.94
N GLU A 202 11.18 -27.96 -9.70
CA GLU A 202 10.03 -28.17 -8.81
C GLU A 202 8.88 -27.21 -9.11
N TRP A 203 9.11 -26.09 -9.80
CA TRP A 203 8.02 -25.20 -10.22
C TRP A 203 6.92 -25.90 -11.03
N SER A 204 7.27 -26.99 -11.73
CA SER A 204 6.31 -27.78 -12.50
C SER A 204 5.34 -28.60 -11.65
N SER A 205 5.64 -28.84 -10.37
CA SER A 205 4.74 -29.56 -9.44
C SER A 205 3.83 -28.63 -8.63
N ILE A 206 4.05 -27.32 -8.69
CA ILE A 206 3.31 -26.32 -7.90
C ILE A 206 2.12 -25.79 -8.72
N ARG A 207 0.89 -26.17 -8.35
CA ARG A 207 -0.34 -25.74 -9.06
C ARG A 207 -0.55 -24.23 -9.04
N LEU A 208 -0.17 -23.56 -7.96
CA LEU A 208 -0.20 -22.10 -7.85
C LEU A 208 0.69 -21.41 -8.89
N ARG A 209 1.71 -22.11 -9.41
CA ARG A 209 2.64 -21.62 -10.44
C ARG A 209 2.23 -22.02 -11.86
N THR A 210 1.79 -23.27 -12.05
CA THR A 210 1.50 -23.82 -13.38
C THR A 210 0.13 -23.42 -13.92
N SER A 211 -0.82 -23.11 -13.04
CA SER A 211 -2.15 -22.62 -13.45
C SER A 211 -2.07 -21.18 -13.98
N SER A 212 -2.68 -20.94 -15.14
CA SER A 212 -2.79 -19.60 -15.75
C SER A 212 -3.73 -18.65 -14.99
N THR A 213 -4.43 -19.14 -13.98
CA THR A 213 -5.24 -18.32 -13.06
C THR A 213 -4.39 -17.27 -12.33
N PHE A 214 -3.12 -17.60 -12.04
CA PHE A 214 -2.29 -16.81 -11.15
C PHE A 214 -1.23 -16.03 -11.92
N GLN A 215 -1.06 -14.77 -11.53
CA GLN A 215 0.08 -13.94 -11.94
C GLN A 215 1.04 -13.79 -10.77
N TRP A 216 2.29 -14.21 -10.96
CA TRP A 216 3.36 -14.03 -10.00
C TRP A 216 4.01 -12.68 -10.24
N LEU A 217 3.82 -11.75 -9.30
CA LEU A 217 4.24 -10.37 -9.47
C LEU A 217 5.70 -10.14 -9.09
N ILE A 218 6.21 -10.91 -8.12
CA ILE A 218 7.63 -10.95 -7.76
C ILE A 218 8.31 -12.07 -8.57
N PRO A 219 9.22 -11.73 -9.51
CA PRO A 219 9.87 -12.72 -10.36
C PRO A 219 10.91 -13.54 -9.60
N ASP A 220 11.28 -14.71 -10.13
CA ASP A 220 12.34 -15.56 -9.56
C ASP A 220 13.73 -14.89 -9.58
N SER A 221 13.91 -13.83 -10.35
CA SER A 221 15.16 -13.07 -10.42
C SER A 221 15.29 -11.99 -9.34
N ALA A 222 14.26 -11.79 -8.50
CA ALA A 222 14.30 -10.81 -7.43
C ALA A 222 15.14 -11.32 -6.27
N ASP A 223 15.87 -10.41 -5.62
CA ASP A 223 16.42 -10.68 -4.30
C ASP A 223 15.45 -10.11 -3.26
N THR A 224 14.97 -10.94 -2.35
CA THR A 224 14.11 -10.52 -1.23
C THR A 224 14.81 -10.65 0.11
N THR A 225 16.11 -10.92 0.13
CA THR A 225 16.89 -11.13 1.35
C THR A 225 17.79 -9.94 1.66
N ALA A 226 17.83 -9.53 2.93
CA ALA A 226 18.78 -8.53 3.43
C ALA A 226 20.13 -9.16 3.83
N THR A 227 20.30 -10.47 3.62
CA THR A 227 21.56 -11.17 3.84
C THR A 227 22.41 -11.15 2.58
N SER A 228 23.52 -11.91 2.57
CA SER A 228 24.36 -12.07 1.38
C SER A 228 23.82 -13.10 0.39
N THR A 229 22.69 -13.76 0.67
CA THR A 229 22.03 -14.62 -0.31
C THR A 229 21.41 -13.78 -1.43
N ASN A 230 21.01 -14.44 -2.52
CA ASN A 230 20.23 -13.83 -3.58
C ASN A 230 19.10 -14.81 -3.90
N CYS A 231 17.96 -14.63 -3.24
CA CYS A 231 16.84 -15.57 -3.29
C CYS A 231 15.52 -14.81 -3.34
N ALA A 232 14.61 -15.25 -4.21
CA ALA A 232 13.24 -14.76 -4.32
C ALA A 232 12.30 -15.50 -3.35
N TYR A 233 12.56 -15.44 -2.05
CA TYR A 233 11.77 -16.16 -1.05
C TYR A 233 10.36 -15.58 -0.87
N ASP A 234 10.28 -14.25 -0.78
CA ASP A 234 9.05 -13.51 -0.53
C ASP A 234 8.31 -13.23 -1.84
N ARG A 235 7.00 -13.47 -1.86
CA ARG A 235 6.21 -13.46 -3.10
C ARG A 235 4.92 -12.70 -2.95
N ILE A 236 4.44 -12.19 -4.08
CA ILE A 236 3.08 -11.69 -4.27
C ILE A 236 2.51 -12.35 -5.51
N VAL A 237 1.39 -13.04 -5.33
CA VAL A 237 0.65 -13.76 -6.38
C VAL A 237 -0.78 -13.24 -6.40
N VAL A 238 -1.34 -12.99 -7.58
CA VAL A 238 -2.71 -12.47 -7.73
C VAL A 238 -3.56 -13.30 -8.69
N ALA A 239 -4.81 -13.54 -8.29
CA ALA A 239 -5.87 -14.15 -9.08
C ALA A 239 -7.06 -13.19 -9.20
N GLY A 240 -7.91 -13.41 -10.21
CA GLY A 240 -9.08 -12.58 -10.49
C GLY A 240 -8.76 -11.41 -11.42
N SER A 241 -9.62 -11.20 -12.42
CA SER A 241 -9.38 -10.25 -13.51
C SER A 241 -9.42 -8.79 -13.04
N LEU A 242 -10.26 -8.46 -12.04
CA LEU A 242 -10.32 -7.11 -11.49
C LEU A 242 -9.07 -6.81 -10.66
N LEU A 243 -8.64 -7.73 -9.81
CA LEU A 243 -7.40 -7.56 -9.04
C LEU A 243 -6.18 -7.48 -9.95
N GLN A 244 -6.04 -8.40 -10.92
CA GLN A 244 -4.94 -8.38 -11.89
C GLN A 244 -4.89 -7.06 -12.69
N SER A 245 -6.05 -6.55 -13.15
CA SER A 245 -6.13 -5.27 -13.87
C SER A 245 -6.04 -4.02 -12.97
N SER A 246 -6.07 -4.21 -11.65
CA SER A 246 -5.82 -3.17 -10.66
C SER A 246 -4.34 -2.99 -10.37
N VAL A 247 -3.49 -4.00 -10.59
CA VAL A 247 -2.05 -3.90 -10.36
C VAL A 247 -1.44 -2.83 -11.27
N VAL A 248 -0.73 -1.86 -10.68
CA VAL A 248 0.07 -0.88 -11.44
C VAL A 248 1.25 -1.63 -12.07
N PRO A 249 1.39 -1.64 -13.41
CA PRO A 249 2.49 -2.36 -14.06
C PRO A 249 3.86 -1.90 -13.55
N GLY A 250 4.73 -2.85 -13.20
CA GLY A 250 6.07 -2.59 -12.68
C GLY A 250 6.12 -2.07 -11.23
N SER A 251 4.99 -1.98 -10.53
CA SER A 251 4.98 -1.56 -9.12
C SER A 251 5.35 -2.66 -8.12
N ALA A 252 5.24 -3.92 -8.54
CA ALA A 252 5.59 -5.06 -7.69
C ALA A 252 7.11 -5.20 -7.61
N THR A 253 7.69 -5.04 -6.42
CA THR A 253 9.14 -5.04 -6.23
C THR A 253 9.53 -5.33 -4.78
N THR A 254 10.82 -5.56 -4.55
CA THR A 254 11.42 -5.62 -3.22
C THR A 254 11.71 -4.21 -2.72
N PHE A 255 11.39 -3.92 -1.45
CA PHE A 255 11.83 -2.70 -0.79
C PHE A 255 13.12 -2.93 0.00
N ASP A 256 14.25 -2.67 -0.65
CA ASP A 256 15.56 -2.64 0.00
C ASP A 256 15.64 -1.45 0.98
N PHE A 257 15.28 -1.70 2.25
CA PHE A 257 15.35 -0.69 3.30
C PHE A 257 16.78 -0.36 3.72
N GLN A 258 17.76 -1.23 3.44
CA GLN A 258 19.16 -0.96 3.71
C GLN A 258 19.64 0.18 2.83
N ALA A 259 19.42 0.07 1.52
CA ALA A 259 19.73 1.12 0.56
C ALA A 259 18.87 2.36 0.79
N ALA A 260 17.55 2.19 0.97
CA ALA A 260 16.61 3.32 1.09
C ALA A 260 16.88 4.21 2.31
N TYR A 261 17.43 3.66 3.40
CA TYR A 261 17.74 4.40 4.61
C TYR A 261 19.25 4.56 4.89
N GLY A 262 20.11 4.12 3.96
CA GLY A 262 21.56 4.22 4.09
C GLY A 262 22.12 3.48 5.31
N LEU A 263 21.61 2.27 5.57
CA LEU A 263 21.96 1.49 6.75
C LEU A 263 23.23 0.67 6.52
N SER A 264 23.96 0.40 7.61
CA SER A 264 24.94 -0.68 7.58
C SER A 264 24.24 -2.03 7.46
N ASN A 265 24.95 -3.04 6.96
CA ASN A 265 24.44 -4.40 6.85
C ASN A 265 24.01 -4.96 8.22
N GLU A 266 24.75 -4.64 9.28
CA GLU A 266 24.44 -5.07 10.64
C GLU A 266 23.13 -4.47 11.14
N MET A 267 22.88 -3.18 10.86
CA MET A 267 21.62 -2.53 11.22
C MET A 267 20.46 -3.08 10.40
N ALA A 268 20.68 -3.34 9.10
CA ALA A 268 19.67 -3.96 8.25
C ALA A 268 19.25 -5.34 8.80
N LEU A 269 20.23 -6.20 9.09
CA LEU A 269 19.99 -7.53 9.67
C LEU A 269 19.39 -7.48 11.09
N ALA A 270 19.62 -6.41 11.85
CA ALA A 270 18.94 -6.22 13.13
C ALA A 270 17.43 -5.93 12.95
N ILE A 271 17.05 -5.25 11.86
CA ILE A 271 15.65 -5.03 11.48
C ILE A 271 15.03 -6.34 10.98
N SER A 272 15.57 -6.94 9.93
CA SER A 272 15.17 -8.26 9.41
C SER A 272 16.23 -8.79 8.44
N ASP A 273 16.25 -10.10 8.21
CA ASP A 273 16.99 -10.74 7.11
C ASP A 273 16.18 -10.87 5.81
N HIS A 274 14.93 -10.43 5.81
CA HIS A 274 14.09 -10.29 4.61
C HIS A 274 13.83 -8.81 4.32
N TYR A 275 13.59 -8.48 3.07
CA TYR A 275 13.04 -7.21 2.63
C TYR A 275 11.53 -7.34 2.43
N PRO A 276 10.72 -6.30 2.66
CA PRO A 276 9.32 -6.31 2.25
C PRO A 276 9.21 -6.48 0.74
N VAL A 277 8.29 -7.32 0.29
CA VAL A 277 7.78 -7.27 -1.09
C VAL A 277 6.54 -6.39 -1.12
N GLU A 278 6.50 -5.44 -2.05
CA GLU A 278 5.43 -4.43 -2.13
C GLU A 278 4.80 -4.42 -3.53
N VAL A 279 3.52 -4.04 -3.61
CA VAL A 279 2.78 -3.83 -4.86
C VAL A 279 1.82 -2.64 -4.71
N THR A 280 1.50 -1.97 -5.80
CA THR A 280 0.52 -0.87 -5.82
C THR A 280 -0.68 -1.22 -6.68
N LEU A 281 -1.89 -0.96 -6.17
CA LEU A 281 -3.13 -1.04 -6.92
C LEU A 281 -3.62 0.36 -7.32
N THR A 282 -4.06 0.52 -8.56
CA THR A 282 -4.64 1.74 -9.13
C THR A 282 -6.05 1.99 -8.57
N VAL A 283 -6.30 3.24 -8.16
CA VAL A 283 -7.65 3.77 -7.88
C VAL A 283 -8.38 4.06 -9.19
N LEU A 284 -9.71 3.96 -9.17
CA LEU A 284 -10.52 4.38 -10.31
C LEU A 284 -10.15 5.82 -10.70
N GLU A 285 -9.72 6.03 -11.95
CA GLU A 285 -9.81 7.36 -12.52
C GLU A 285 -11.30 7.74 -12.51
N GLU A 286 -11.65 8.85 -11.87
CA GLU A 286 -12.90 9.52 -12.23
C GLU A 286 -12.77 9.85 -13.71
N THR A 287 -13.41 9.03 -14.55
CA THR A 287 -13.53 9.35 -15.97
C THR A 287 -14.20 10.70 -16.04
N SER A 288 -13.43 11.74 -16.35
CA SER A 288 -13.99 12.99 -16.82
C SER A 288 -14.89 12.60 -17.98
N LYS A 289 -16.22 12.74 -17.79
CA LYS A 289 -17.19 12.50 -18.86
C LYS A 289 -16.66 13.16 -20.12
N PRO A 290 -16.64 12.48 -21.29
CA PRO A 290 -16.19 13.11 -22.52
C PRO A 290 -16.97 14.42 -22.68
N GLN A 291 -16.25 15.54 -22.74
CA GLN A 291 -16.86 16.83 -23.07
C GLN A 291 -17.63 16.64 -24.37
N PRO A 292 -18.94 16.95 -24.41
CA PRO A 292 -19.67 16.93 -25.66
C PRO A 292 -18.96 17.87 -26.63
N ALA A 293 -18.67 17.37 -27.84
CA ALA A 293 -18.05 18.15 -28.89
C ALA A 293 -18.75 19.53 -29.00
N LEU A 294 -17.95 20.60 -28.90
CA LEU A 294 -18.41 21.98 -29.03
C LEU A 294 -19.21 22.11 -30.34
N ARG A 295 -20.54 22.14 -30.25
CA ARG A 295 -21.39 22.65 -31.33
C ARG A 295 -21.18 24.17 -31.40
N PRO A 296 -21.17 24.76 -32.60
CA PRO A 296 -21.13 26.22 -32.75
C PRO A 296 -22.26 26.86 -31.94
N LEU A 297 -21.90 27.84 -31.12
CA LEU A 297 -22.79 28.58 -30.23
C LEU A 297 -24.03 29.11 -30.97
N GLN A 298 -25.20 28.59 -30.59
CA GLN A 298 -26.44 29.36 -30.59
C GLN A 298 -26.78 29.69 -29.13
N GLN A 299 -27.15 30.93 -28.91
CA GLN A 299 -27.35 31.64 -27.64
C GLN A 299 -28.39 31.01 -26.67
N PRO A 300 -28.44 31.47 -25.40
CA PRO A 300 -28.51 30.57 -24.24
C PRO A 300 -29.93 30.34 -23.70
N HIS A 301 -30.16 29.12 -23.22
CA HIS A 301 -31.13 28.86 -22.15
C HIS A 301 -30.46 28.13 -20.99
N LEU A 302 -30.71 28.65 -19.79
CA LEU A 302 -30.19 28.22 -18.50
C LEU A 302 -30.36 26.71 -18.26
N ILE A 303 -29.29 26.04 -17.84
CA ILE A 303 -29.35 24.80 -17.07
C ILE A 303 -28.44 24.98 -15.86
N HIS A 304 -29.03 25.07 -14.67
CA HIS A 304 -28.30 24.92 -13.40
C HIS A 304 -27.94 23.43 -13.23
N GLN A 305 -26.65 23.11 -13.17
CA GLN A 305 -26.17 21.86 -12.60
C GLN A 305 -25.19 22.18 -11.46
N GLN A 306 -25.53 21.71 -10.26
CA GLN A 306 -24.69 21.80 -9.07
C GLN A 306 -23.47 20.90 -9.24
N LEU A 307 -22.28 21.50 -9.27
CA LEU A 307 -21.00 20.83 -9.00
C LEU A 307 -20.61 21.13 -7.55
N GLY A 308 -20.18 20.09 -6.83
CA GLY A 308 -19.85 20.16 -5.40
C GLY A 308 -18.74 21.15 -5.11
N GLN A 309 -18.92 21.96 -4.06
CA GLN A 309 -17.92 22.92 -3.59
C GLN A 309 -16.74 22.21 -2.92
N VAL A 310 -15.52 22.40 -3.44
CA VAL A 310 -14.29 22.13 -2.68
C VAL A 310 -14.05 23.32 -1.76
N ARG A 311 -14.08 23.09 -0.44
CA ARG A 311 -13.72 24.11 0.56
C ARG A 311 -12.33 23.84 1.08
N LEU A 312 -11.36 24.64 0.65
CA LEU A 312 -10.06 24.72 1.32
C LEU A 312 -10.15 25.76 2.44
N THR A 313 -9.63 25.40 3.60
CA THR A 313 -9.50 26.35 4.71
C THR A 313 -8.37 27.33 4.44
N VAL A 314 -8.44 28.52 5.06
CA VAL A 314 -7.41 29.55 4.93
C VAL A 314 -6.04 29.03 5.39
N SER A 315 -5.98 28.10 6.36
CA SER A 315 -4.71 27.49 6.78
C SER A 315 -4.09 26.61 5.68
N GLN A 316 -4.90 25.79 5.02
CA GLN A 316 -4.43 24.92 3.92
C GLN A 316 -3.89 25.75 2.73
N LEU A 317 -4.53 26.89 2.42
CA LEU A 317 -4.05 27.82 1.40
C LEU A 317 -2.74 28.51 1.80
N THR A 318 -2.61 28.91 3.07
CA THR A 318 -1.38 29.53 3.58
C THR A 318 -0.20 28.56 3.56
N GLU A 319 -0.43 27.30 3.92
CA GLU A 319 0.60 26.25 3.93
C GLU A 319 1.10 25.93 2.51
N LEU A 320 0.17 25.90 1.54
CA LEU A 320 0.50 25.73 0.11
C LEU A 320 1.32 26.90 -0.44
N LEU A 321 1.04 28.14 -0.02
CA LEU A 321 1.80 29.32 -0.42
C LEU A 321 3.19 29.34 0.22
N ASP A 322 3.30 28.94 1.49
CA ASP A 322 4.58 28.96 2.21
C ASP A 322 5.58 27.91 1.71
N GLN A 323 5.07 26.78 1.22
CA GLN A 323 5.90 25.71 0.67
C GLN A 323 6.39 25.98 -0.75
N ASN A 324 5.66 26.79 -1.53
CA ASN A 324 5.86 26.87 -2.99
C ASN A 324 6.24 28.26 -3.51
N VAL A 325 6.20 29.32 -2.68
CA VAL A 325 6.65 30.66 -3.07
C VAL A 325 8.11 30.87 -2.65
N PRO A 326 9.01 31.25 -3.58
CA PRO A 326 10.40 31.56 -3.26
C PRO A 326 10.50 32.64 -2.17
N ALA A 327 11.47 32.50 -1.26
CA ALA A 327 11.63 33.40 -0.10
C ALA A 327 11.66 34.90 -0.45
N THR A 328 12.14 35.25 -1.65
CA THR A 328 12.21 36.62 -2.17
C THR A 328 10.86 37.22 -2.57
N GLN A 329 9.81 36.40 -2.74
CA GLN A 329 8.46 36.82 -3.12
C GLN A 329 7.45 36.76 -1.97
N LYS A 330 7.81 36.12 -0.84
CA LYS A 330 6.95 35.97 0.35
C LYS A 330 6.44 37.30 0.95
N PRO A 331 7.22 38.39 1.03
CA PRO A 331 6.73 39.65 1.60
C PRO A 331 5.56 40.27 0.81
N HIS A 332 5.55 40.09 -0.51
CA HIS A 332 4.54 40.68 -1.40
C HIS A 332 3.28 39.83 -1.49
N VAL A 333 3.42 38.49 -1.41
CA VAL A 333 2.27 37.57 -1.31
C VAL A 333 1.55 37.77 0.02
N SER A 334 2.29 37.99 1.12
CA SER A 334 1.70 38.28 2.44
C SER A 334 0.87 39.58 2.46
N GLN A 335 1.34 40.67 1.81
CA GLN A 335 0.58 41.93 1.72
C GLN A 335 -0.70 41.82 0.88
N SER A 336 -0.63 41.15 -0.27
CA SER A 336 -1.79 40.84 -1.11
C SER A 336 -2.81 39.97 -0.37
N TRP A 337 -2.30 38.98 0.39
CA TRP A 337 -3.13 38.00 1.07
C TRP A 337 -3.80 38.56 2.33
N GLY A 338 -3.12 39.45 3.06
CA GLY A 338 -3.70 40.22 4.17
C GLY A 338 -4.84 41.15 3.75
N ALA A 339 -4.80 41.70 2.53
CA ALA A 339 -5.87 42.54 2.00
C ALA A 339 -7.15 41.75 1.66
N HIS A 340 -7.01 40.48 1.24
CA HIS A 340 -8.15 39.59 0.97
C HIS A 340 -8.73 38.94 2.23
N GLN A 341 -7.92 38.70 3.28
CA GLN A 341 -8.42 38.24 4.58
C GLN A 341 -9.32 39.27 5.27
N ALA A 342 -9.04 40.57 5.10
CA ALA A 342 -9.82 41.65 5.69
C ALA A 342 -11.26 41.77 5.12
N GLN A 343 -11.56 41.11 4.00
CA GLN A 343 -12.88 41.14 3.35
C GLN A 343 -13.78 39.96 3.72
N GLY A 344 -13.33 39.05 4.59
CA GLY A 344 -14.18 38.11 5.31
C GLY A 344 -15.17 37.30 4.46
N LEU A 345 -14.65 36.30 3.73
CA LEU A 345 -15.31 35.14 3.10
C LEU A 345 -14.81 35.01 1.66
N VAL A 346 -13.88 34.08 1.46
CA VAL A 346 -13.53 33.63 0.12
C VAL A 346 -14.09 32.22 -0.05
N THR A 347 -15.34 32.15 -0.49
CA THR A 347 -15.94 30.92 -1.03
C THR A 347 -15.86 30.99 -2.54
N TRP A 348 -15.01 30.18 -3.15
CA TRP A 348 -14.95 30.07 -4.61
C TRP A 348 -16.02 29.09 -5.09
N SER A 349 -16.81 29.50 -6.06
CA SER A 349 -17.82 28.65 -6.71
C SER A 349 -17.20 27.68 -7.72
N ASP A 350 -15.98 27.95 -8.17
CA ASP A 350 -15.29 27.17 -9.20
C ASP A 350 -13.76 27.25 -9.02
N SER A 351 -13.05 26.15 -9.30
CA SER A 351 -11.59 26.06 -9.28
C SER A 351 -10.93 26.92 -10.37
N SER A 352 -11.68 27.28 -11.41
CA SER A 352 -11.24 28.19 -12.48
C SER A 352 -11.02 29.64 -11.99
N GLU A 353 -11.81 30.12 -11.02
CA GLU A 353 -11.67 31.47 -10.44
C GLU A 353 -10.42 31.58 -9.55
N MET A 354 -10.15 30.52 -8.77
CA MET A 354 -8.96 30.43 -7.93
C MET A 354 -7.67 30.39 -8.78
N LEU A 355 -7.66 29.61 -9.86
CA LEU A 355 -6.53 29.53 -10.78
C LEU A 355 -6.34 30.84 -11.55
N GLY A 356 -7.42 31.52 -11.94
CA GLY A 356 -7.37 32.82 -12.60
C GLY A 356 -6.77 33.93 -11.73
N LEU A 357 -7.05 33.93 -10.42
CA LEU A 357 -6.43 34.87 -9.47
C LEU A 357 -4.97 34.54 -9.17
N LEU A 358 -4.62 33.25 -9.05
CA LEU A 358 -3.23 32.83 -8.94
C LEU A 358 -2.42 33.23 -10.19
N GLU A 359 -2.96 33.02 -11.39
CA GLU A 359 -2.35 33.49 -12.63
C GLU A 359 -2.28 35.03 -12.70
N HIS A 360 -3.30 35.75 -12.22
CA HIS A 360 -3.28 37.21 -12.19
C HIS A 360 -2.22 37.76 -11.23
N CYS A 361 -2.10 37.17 -10.03
CA CYS A 361 -1.07 37.53 -9.05
C CYS A 361 0.35 37.23 -9.54
N ILE A 362 0.53 36.12 -10.28
CA ILE A 362 1.82 35.72 -10.85
C ILE A 362 2.20 36.57 -12.07
N ASN A 363 1.24 36.90 -12.94
CA ASN A 363 1.50 37.58 -14.21
C ASN A 363 1.63 39.11 -14.09
N ASN A 364 0.95 39.76 -13.13
CA ASN A 364 0.97 41.24 -13.02
C ASN A 364 2.16 41.82 -12.24
N ASN A 365 3.02 41.01 -11.63
CA ASN A 365 4.24 41.49 -10.95
C ASN A 365 5.53 41.32 -11.78
N GLY A 366 5.41 40.97 -13.06
CA GLY A 366 6.53 41.03 -14.01
C GLY A 366 6.77 42.40 -14.66
N ASN A 367 5.98 43.42 -14.31
CA ASN A 367 5.94 44.72 -15.01
C ASN A 367 5.83 45.94 -14.06
N LYS A 368 6.62 45.98 -12.98
CA LYS A 368 6.96 47.24 -12.30
C LYS A 368 8.46 47.23 -11.96
N GLU A 369 9.16 48.23 -12.50
CA GLU A 369 10.57 48.58 -12.25
C GLU A 369 10.87 48.76 -10.76
#